data_AF-K0TNR0-F1
#
_entry.id   AF-K0TNR0-F1
#
_cell.length_a   1.000
_cell.length_b   1.000
_cell.length_c   1.000
_cell.angle_alpha   90.00
_cell.angle_beta   90.00
_cell.angle_gamma   90.00
#
_symmetry.space_group_name_H-M   'P 1'
#
loop_
_entity.id
_entity.type
_entity.pdbx_description
1 polymer ?
#
loop_
_entity_poly.entity_id
_entity_poly.type
_entity_poly.pdbx_seq_one_letter_code
_entity_poly.pdbx_strand_id
1 'polypeptide(L)'
;ERAAIRGHVGSRHNLGCNEYNEKGNFDRALRHWLISAKMGYESSVEAIKDAFMAGLATNAQYTEALKGYQDAVEETKSHDRDEAMRLGF
;
A
#
# COMPACT_ATOMS: atom_id res chain seq x y z
N GLU A 1 1.13 -18.59 -4.05
CA GLU A 1 0.79 -17.67 -2.94
C GLU A 1 0.29 -16.27 -3.32
N ARG A 2 0.53 -15.75 -4.53
CA ARG A 2 0.16 -14.38 -4.95
C ARG A 2 -1.28 -13.93 -4.68
N ALA A 3 -2.26 -14.84 -4.79
CA ALA A 3 -3.67 -14.52 -4.55
C ALA A 3 -4.01 -14.25 -3.07
N ALA A 4 -3.38 -14.97 -2.13
CA ALA A 4 -3.64 -14.83 -0.70
C ALA A 4 -3.07 -13.50 -0.16
N ILE A 5 -1.89 -13.10 -0.66
CA ILE A 5 -1.26 -11.82 -0.33
C ILE A 5 -2.12 -10.65 -0.83
N ARG A 6 -2.62 -10.71 -2.08
CA ARG A 6 -3.51 -9.67 -2.64
C ARG A 6 -4.84 -9.51 -1.88
N GLY A 7 -5.45 -10.61 -1.44
CA GLY A 7 -6.71 -10.57 -0.66
C GLY A 7 -6.57 -9.86 0.69
N HIS A 8 -5.42 -10.06 1.35
CA HIS A 8 -5.09 -9.39 2.61
C HIS A 8 -4.81 -7.88 2.42
N VAL A 9 -4.15 -7.53 1.32
CA VAL A 9 -3.81 -6.14 0.97
C VAL A 9 -5.05 -5.31 0.66
N GLY A 10 -5.99 -5.85 -0.12
CA GLY A 10 -7.28 -5.20 -0.42
C GLY A 10 -8.16 -5.03 0.82
N SER A 11 -8.20 -6.03 1.70
CA SER A 11 -8.93 -5.94 2.98
C SER A 11 -8.44 -4.78 3.85
N ARG A 12 -7.11 -4.55 3.88
CA ARG A 12 -6.52 -3.42 4.60
C ARG A 12 -6.83 -2.07 3.97
N HIS A 13 -6.85 -1.99 2.64
CA HIS A 13 -7.28 -0.78 1.96
C HIS A 13 -8.71 -0.40 2.34
N ASN A 14 -9.63 -1.37 2.30
CA ASN A 14 -11.04 -1.16 2.66
C ASN A 14 -11.23 -0.75 4.13
N LEU A 15 -10.42 -1.29 5.05
CA LEU A 15 -10.41 -0.82 6.44
C LEU A 15 -10.03 0.67 6.55
N GLY A 16 -9.07 1.12 5.73
CA GLY A 16 -8.72 2.54 5.66
C GLY A 16 -9.88 3.39 5.15
N CYS A 17 -10.57 2.95 4.10
CA CYS A 17 -11.76 3.63 3.58
C CYS A 17 -12.89 3.70 4.61
N ASN A 18 -13.14 2.63 5.37
CA ASN A 18 -14.18 2.62 6.40
C ASN A 18 -13.82 3.57 7.56
N GLU A 19 -12.57 3.58 8.03
CA GLU A 19 -12.16 4.51 9.09
C GLU A 19 -12.20 5.98 8.63
N TYR A 20 -11.94 6.24 7.34
CA TYR A 20 -12.06 7.55 6.72
C TYR A 20 -13.53 8.02 6.66
N ASN A 21 -14.42 7.16 6.14
CA ASN A 21 -15.82 7.51 5.88
C ASN A 21 -16.71 7.47 7.12
N GLU A 22 -16.57 6.47 7.98
CA GLU A 22 -17.53 6.20 9.05
C GLU A 22 -17.17 6.88 10.36
N LYS A 23 -15.91 7.26 10.56
CA LYS A 23 -15.43 7.73 11.88
C LYS A 23 -14.65 9.04 11.84
N GLY A 24 -14.33 9.58 10.65
CA GLY A 24 -13.45 10.75 10.52
C GLY A 24 -12.06 10.53 11.13
N ASN A 25 -11.66 9.26 11.33
CA ASN A 25 -10.41 8.90 11.99
C ASN A 25 -9.29 8.83 10.95
N PHE A 26 -8.89 9.98 10.43
CA PHE A 26 -7.88 10.09 9.37
C PHE A 26 -6.55 9.42 9.74
N ASP A 27 -6.10 9.55 10.98
CA ASP A 27 -4.87 8.90 11.47
C ASP A 27 -4.93 7.36 11.43
N ARG A 28 -6.13 6.78 11.54
CA ARG A 28 -6.31 5.32 11.42
C ARG A 28 -6.40 4.92 9.96
N ALA A 29 -7.15 5.69 9.15
CA ALA A 29 -7.24 5.47 7.71
C ALA A 29 -5.84 5.47 7.06
N LEU A 30 -5.03 6.48 7.37
CA LEU A 30 -3.66 6.61 6.85
C LEU A 30 -2.77 5.44 7.25
N ARG A 31 -2.89 4.91 8.47
CA ARG A 31 -2.13 3.72 8.89
C ARG A 31 -2.49 2.48 8.08
N HIS A 32 -3.79 2.27 7.84
CA HIS A 32 -4.26 1.14 7.03
C HIS A 32 -3.76 1.24 5.58
N TRP A 33 -3.85 2.43 4.98
CA TRP A 33 -3.35 2.68 3.63
C TRP A 33 -1.82 2.57 3.55
N LEU A 34 -1.06 3.08 4.53
CA LEU A 34 0.41 2.99 4.53
C LEU A 34 0.90 1.53 4.52
N ILE A 35 0.26 0.67 5.31
CA ILE A 35 0.59 -0.76 5.33
C ILE A 35 0.30 -1.39 3.98
N SER A 36 -0.85 -1.09 3.38
CA SER A 36 -1.26 -1.63 2.08
C SER A 36 -0.36 -1.12 0.95
N ALA A 37 0.04 0.17 0.97
CA ALA A 37 1.01 0.76 0.05
C ALA A 37 2.38 0.07 0.16
N LYS A 38 2.88 -0.18 1.37
CA LYS A 38 4.12 -0.95 1.64
C LYS A 38 4.07 -2.41 1.19
N MET A 39 2.90 -2.90 0.79
CA MET A 39 2.72 -4.24 0.21
C MET A 39 2.48 -4.16 -1.31
N GLY A 40 2.72 -3.00 -1.94
CA GLY A 40 2.60 -2.83 -3.39
C GLY A 40 1.17 -2.53 -3.86
N TYR A 41 0.30 -1.97 -3.02
CA TYR A 41 -1.06 -1.58 -3.43
C TYR A 41 -1.16 -0.12 -3.83
N GLU A 42 -1.29 0.11 -5.14
CA GLU A 42 -1.32 1.44 -5.74
C GLU A 42 -2.51 2.28 -5.25
N SER A 43 -3.71 1.71 -5.16
CA SER A 43 -4.91 2.46 -4.72
C SER A 43 -4.79 3.01 -3.29
N SER A 44 -3.98 2.39 -2.43
CA SER A 44 -3.68 2.94 -1.11
C SER A 44 -2.74 4.15 -1.17
N VAL A 45 -1.83 4.20 -2.14
CA VAL A 45 -0.98 5.39 -2.39
C VAL A 45 -1.84 6.55 -2.89
N GLU A 46 -2.78 6.28 -3.81
CA GLU A 46 -3.72 7.28 -4.31
C GLU A 46 -4.61 7.84 -3.19
N ALA A 47 -5.15 6.98 -2.32
CA ALA A 47 -5.94 7.44 -1.17
C ALA A 47 -5.14 8.36 -0.21
N ILE A 48 -3.87 8.05 0.02
CA ILE A 48 -2.98 8.90 0.84
C ILE A 48 -2.67 10.22 0.11
N LYS A 49 -2.50 10.20 -1.21
CA LYS A 49 -2.32 11.41 -2.02
C LYS A 49 -3.54 12.32 -1.92
N ASP A 50 -4.74 11.78 -2.04
CA ASP A 50 -5.98 12.55 -1.93
C ASP A 50 -6.13 13.14 -0.51
N ALA A 51 -5.81 12.37 0.53
CA ALA A 51 -5.77 12.86 1.90
C ALA A 51 -4.73 13.97 2.09
N PHE A 52 -3.56 13.87 1.45
CA PHE A 52 -2.53 14.93 1.47
C PHE A 52 -3.03 16.20 0.78
N MET A 53 -3.63 16.08 -0.40
CA MET A 53 -4.21 17.21 -1.13
C MET A 53 -5.36 17.88 -0.36
N ALA A 54 -6.10 17.12 0.44
CA ALA A 54 -7.13 17.61 1.34
C ALA A 54 -6.60 18.22 2.65
N GLY A 55 -5.28 18.21 2.88
CA GLY A 55 -4.65 18.69 4.12
C GLY A 55 -4.83 17.77 5.33
N LEU A 56 -5.27 16.53 5.11
CA LEU A 56 -5.52 15.51 6.15
C LEU A 56 -4.32 14.60 6.39
N ALA A 57 -3.37 14.57 5.46
CA ALA A 57 -2.11 13.86 5.57
C ALA A 57 -0.93 14.81 5.42
N THR A 58 0.22 14.41 5.97
CA THR A 58 1.48 15.14 5.84
C THR A 58 2.25 14.71 4.59
N ASN A 59 3.12 15.60 4.10
CA ASN A 59 4.03 15.25 2.99
C ASN A 59 4.92 14.05 3.34
N ALA A 60 5.31 13.91 4.62
CA ALA A 60 6.09 12.77 5.09
C ALA A 60 5.33 11.45 4.91
N GLN A 61 4.04 11.39 5.26
CA GLN A 61 3.21 10.20 5.10
C GLN A 61 3.01 9.84 3.61
N TYR A 62 2.80 10.84 2.75
CA TYR A 62 2.68 10.59 1.31
C TYR A 62 3.99 10.07 0.71
N THR A 63 5.13 10.68 1.08
CA THR A 63 6.45 10.25 0.63
C THR A 63 6.79 8.84 1.14
N GLU A 64 6.42 8.52 2.38
CA GLU A 64 6.60 7.19 2.95
C GLU A 64 5.78 6.13 2.20
N ALA A 65 4.54 6.45 1.82
CA ALA A 65 3.70 5.55 1.03
C ALA A 65 4.30 5.27 -0.35
N LEU A 66 4.77 6.30 -1.05
CA LEU A 66 5.44 6.16 -2.35
C LEU A 66 6.69 5.28 -2.24
N LYS A 67 7.54 5.53 -1.24
CA LYS A 67 8.75 4.75 -1.04
C LYS A 67 8.42 3.28 -0.74
N GLY A 68 7.48 3.04 0.17
CA GLY A 68 7.04 1.68 0.52
C GLY A 68 6.47 0.91 -0.66
N TYR A 69 5.70 1.58 -1.53
CA TYR A 69 5.18 0.99 -2.75
C TYR A 69 6.30 0.62 -3.72
N GLN A 70 7.25 1.53 -3.96
CA GLN A 70 8.38 1.27 -4.85
C GLN A 70 9.23 0.10 -4.34
N ASP A 71 9.55 0.06 -3.05
CA ASP A 71 10.32 -1.01 -2.42
C ASP A 71 9.61 -2.37 -2.62
N ALA A 72 8.28 -2.42 -2.43
CA ALA A 72 7.50 -3.63 -2.65
C ALA A 72 7.48 -4.08 -4.11
N VAL A 73 7.35 -3.14 -5.06
CA VAL A 73 7.38 -3.44 -6.50
C VAL A 73 8.73 -4.01 -6.92
N GLU A 74 9.84 -3.43 -6.43
CA GLU A 74 11.19 -3.93 -6.74
C GLU A 74 11.47 -5.29 -6.10
N GLU A 75 11.05 -5.51 -4.85
CA GLU A 75 11.17 -6.81 -4.17
C GLU A 75 10.45 -7.93 -4.94
N THR A 76 9.23 -7.65 -5.44
CA THR A 76 8.45 -8.63 -6.19
C THR A 76 9.12 -9.00 -7.52
N LYS A 77 9.74 -8.02 -8.20
CA LYS A 77 10.51 -8.27 -9.43
C LYS A 77 11.77 -9.11 -9.15
N SER A 78 12.47 -8.86 -8.04
CA SER A 78 13.64 -9.64 -7.66
C SER A 78 13.25 -11.08 -7.35
N HIS A 79 12.17 -11.29 -6.58
CA HIS A 79 11.67 -12.63 -6.27
C HIS A 79 11.33 -13.42 -7.53
N ASP A 80 10.61 -12.81 -8.48
CA ASP A 80 10.26 -13.46 -9.75
C ASP A 80 11.49 -13.83 -10.58
N ARG A 81 12.50 -12.94 -10.62
CA ARG A 81 13.76 -13.17 -11.34
C ARG A 81 14.56 -14.31 -10.71
N ASP A 82 14.67 -14.32 -9.39
CA ASP A 82 15.45 -15.33 -8.67
C ASP A 82 14.73 -16.69 -8.71
N GLU A 83 13.40 -16.72 -8.68
CA GLU A 83 12.59 -17.93 -8.91
C GLU A 83 12.75 -18.47 -10.33
N ALA A 84 12.77 -17.60 -11.36
CA ALA A 84 13.03 -18.00 -12.74
C ALA A 84 14.45 -18.57 -12.93
N MET A 85 15.48 -17.96 -12.32
CA MET A 85 16.85 -18.49 -12.33
C MET A 85 16.95 -19.84 -11.63
N ARG A 86 16.21 -20.04 -10.54
CA ARG A 86 16.20 -21.30 -9.77
C ARG A 86 15.49 -22.43 -10.52
N LEU A 87 14.49 -22.11 -11.32
CA LEU A 87 13.72 -23.06 -12.13
C LEU A 87 14.41 -23.42 -13.46
N GLY A 88 15.53 -22.79 -13.80
CA GLY A 88 16.44 -23.24 -14.87
C GLY A 88 15.85 -23.12 -16.28
N PHE A 89 15.17 -22.03 -16.59
CA PHE A 89 14.90 -21.63 -17.97
C PHE A 89 16.06 -20.83 -18.56
#